data_AF-A0A1V5SNZ0-F1
#
_entry.id   AF-A0A1V5SNZ0-F1
#
_cell.length_a   1.000
_cell.length_b   1.000
_cell.length_c   1.000
_cell.angle_alpha   90.00
_cell.angle_beta   90.00
_cell.angle_gamma   90.00
#
_symmetry.space_group_name_H-M   'P 1'
#
loop_
_entity.id
_entity.type
_entity.pdbx_description
1 polymer ?
#
loop_
_entity_poly.entity_id
_entity_poly.type
_entity_poly.pdbx_seq_one_letter_code
_entity_poly.pdbx_strand_id
1 'polypeptide(L)'
;MDECVRVLTYGAVKYAEDNWKQVERKRYVSALLRHISAYMQGKSTDHETGCSHLAHAFCNLMFLFGHDRSLREKLAVRQTAEHEECDPEDDPSCRGILR
;
A
#
# COMPACT_ATOMS: atom_id res chain seq x y z
N MET A 1 16.05 -7.46 -13.51
CA MET A 1 15.00 -7.55 -12.46
C MET A 1 15.50 -8.22 -11.19
N ASP A 2 16.62 -8.94 -11.26
CA ASP A 2 17.19 -9.77 -10.19
C ASP A 2 17.43 -9.01 -8.88
N GLU A 3 17.80 -7.74 -8.94
CA GLU A 3 17.99 -6.92 -7.73
C GLU A 3 16.69 -6.68 -6.96
N CYS A 4 15.54 -6.53 -7.64
CA CYS A 4 14.25 -6.40 -6.95
C CYS A 4 13.92 -7.70 -6.20
N VAL A 5 14.20 -8.85 -6.80
CA VAL A 5 14.03 -10.16 -6.16
C VAL A 5 14.94 -10.26 -4.94
N ARG A 6 16.23 -9.89 -5.08
CA ARG A 6 17.18 -9.86 -3.95
C ARG A 6 16.72 -8.97 -2.81
N VAL A 7 16.18 -7.78 -3.10
CA VAL A 7 15.64 -6.87 -2.08
C VAL A 7 14.44 -7.50 -1.36
N LEU A 8 13.51 -8.11 -2.10
CA LEU A 8 12.35 -8.80 -1.51
C LEU A 8 12.78 -9.99 -0.65
N THR A 9 13.70 -10.83 -1.15
CA THR A 9 14.25 -11.97 -0.40
C THR A 9 14.98 -11.51 0.85
N TYR A 10 15.81 -10.46 0.76
CA TYR A 10 16.48 -9.88 1.91
C TYR A 10 15.48 -9.40 2.97
N GLY A 11 14.43 -8.70 2.55
CA GLY A 11 13.36 -8.25 3.43
C GLY A 11 12.61 -9.40 4.10
N ALA A 12 12.27 -10.45 3.35
CA ALA A 12 11.59 -11.64 3.87
C ALA A 12 12.44 -12.40 4.89
N VAL A 13 13.75 -12.55 4.64
CA VAL A 13 14.67 -13.17 5.61
C VAL A 13 14.79 -12.33 6.88
N LYS A 14 14.92 -11.00 6.73
CA LYS A 14 15.15 -10.10 7.86
C LYS A 14 13.92 -9.85 8.73
N TYR A 15 12.73 -9.81 8.11
CA TYR A 15 11.51 -9.36 8.78
C TYR A 15 10.36 -10.36 8.73
N ALA A 16 10.61 -11.59 8.24
CA ALA A 16 9.61 -12.59 7.86
C ALA A 16 8.82 -12.22 6.59
N GLU A 17 8.32 -13.26 5.93
CA GLU A 17 7.44 -13.14 4.77
C GLU A 17 6.20 -12.34 5.12
N ASP A 18 5.71 -11.53 4.17
CA ASP A 18 4.48 -10.74 4.31
C ASP A 18 4.41 -9.73 5.47
N ASN A 19 5.48 -9.58 6.25
CA ASN A 19 5.53 -8.60 7.34
C ASN A 19 5.28 -7.16 6.86
N TRP A 20 5.50 -6.89 5.57
CA TRP A 20 5.22 -5.60 4.96
C TRP A 20 3.76 -5.16 5.04
N LYS A 21 2.82 -6.11 5.16
CA LYS A 21 1.38 -5.86 5.32
C LYS A 21 1.03 -5.24 6.68
N GLN A 22 1.87 -5.47 7.70
CA GLN A 22 1.65 -5.00 9.07
C GLN A 22 2.34 -3.65 9.34
N VAL A 23 3.25 -3.23 8.46
CA VAL A 23 4.00 -2.00 8.60
C VAL A 23 3.19 -0.82 8.08
N GLU A 24 3.19 0.28 8.84
CA GLU A 24 2.49 1.51 8.45
C GLU A 24 3.00 2.10 7.12
N ARG A 25 2.07 2.51 6.24
CA ARG A 25 2.36 3.16 4.94
C ARG A 25 3.41 4.26 5.02
N LYS A 26 3.37 5.10 6.07
CA LYS A 26 4.30 6.22 6.24
C LYS A 26 5.76 5.79 6.23
N ARG A 27 6.07 4.60 6.76
CA ARG A 27 7.44 4.06 6.78
C ARG A 27 7.93 3.74 5.36
N TYR A 28 7.06 3.22 4.51
CA TYR A 28 7.37 2.94 3.10
C TYR A 28 7.51 4.22 2.28
N VAL A 29 6.70 5.25 2.53
CA VAL A 29 6.89 6.58 1.89
C VAL A 29 8.26 7.16 2.27
N SER A 30 8.60 7.17 3.56
CA SER A 30 9.91 7.68 3.99
C SER A 30 11.07 6.87 3.43
N ALA A 31 10.96 5.54 3.36
CA ALA A 31 12.00 4.69 2.77
C ALA A 31 12.17 4.93 1.26
N LEU A 32 11.04 4.97 0.52
CA LEU A 32 11.01 5.30 -0.90
C LEU A 32 11.74 6.63 -1.18
N LEU A 33 11.39 7.68 -0.44
CA LEU A 33 11.98 9.01 -0.63
C LEU A 33 13.49 9.04 -0.32
N ARG A 34 13.96 8.27 0.68
CA ARG A 34 15.41 8.15 0.95
C ARG A 34 16.15 7.51 -0.22
N HIS A 35 15.60 6.45 -0.81
CA HIS A 35 16.24 5.79 -1.95
C HIS A 35 16.19 6.64 -3.22
N ILE A 36 15.08 7.33 -3.49
CA ILE A 36 15.01 8.29 -4.60
C ILE A 36 16.01 9.43 -4.40
N SER A 37 16.09 10.01 -3.20
CA SER A 37 17.04 11.08 -2.88
C SER A 37 18.48 10.63 -3.08
N ALA A 38 18.83 9.43 -2.63
CA ALA A 38 20.17 8.87 -2.81
C ALA A 38 20.50 8.63 -4.29
N TYR A 39 19.55 8.11 -5.07
CA TYR A 39 19.68 7.96 -6.51
C TYR A 39 19.89 9.31 -7.21
N MET A 40 19.14 10.35 -6.84
CA MET A 40 19.30 11.71 -7.38
C MET A 40 20.66 12.33 -7.05
N GLN A 41 21.32 11.89 -5.98
CA GLN A 41 22.69 12.28 -5.63
C GLN A 41 23.77 11.49 -6.40
N GLY A 42 23.38 10.64 -7.35
CA GLY A 42 24.30 9.81 -8.12
C GLY A 42 24.77 8.52 -7.41
N LYS A 43 24.16 8.16 -6.28
CA LYS A 43 24.47 6.88 -5.62
C LYS A 43 23.75 5.75 -6.36
N SER A 44 24.52 4.75 -6.78
CA SER A 44 23.99 3.63 -7.58
C SER A 44 23.34 2.55 -6.71
N THR A 45 23.92 2.25 -5.54
CA THR A 45 23.55 1.09 -4.71
C THR A 45 23.39 1.46 -3.24
N ASP A 46 22.52 0.70 -2.57
CA ASP A 46 22.30 0.75 -1.15
C ASP A 46 23.38 0.00 -0.37
N HIS A 47 23.85 0.59 0.73
CA HIS A 47 24.97 0.05 1.51
C HIS A 47 24.62 -1.22 2.28
N GLU A 48 23.35 -1.43 2.63
CA GLU A 48 22.92 -2.56 3.44
C GLU A 48 22.85 -3.84 2.59
N THR A 49 22.46 -3.70 1.33
CA THR A 49 22.13 -4.83 0.44
C THR A 49 23.02 -4.94 -0.80
N GLY A 50 23.78 -3.89 -1.12
CA GLY A 50 24.52 -3.77 -2.37
C GLY A 50 23.64 -3.75 -3.63
N CYS A 51 22.32 -3.55 -3.49
CA CYS A 51 21.37 -3.52 -4.61
C CYS A 51 21.04 -2.07 -5.00
N SER A 52 20.54 -1.85 -6.21
CA SER A 52 20.18 -0.51 -6.69
C SER A 52 19.20 0.19 -5.77
N HIS A 53 19.42 1.49 -5.54
CA HIS A 53 18.43 2.34 -4.88
C HIS A 53 17.09 2.36 -5.62
N LEU A 54 17.09 2.23 -6.95
CA LEU A 54 15.85 2.13 -7.71
C LEU A 54 15.12 0.81 -7.47
N ALA A 55 15.85 -0.30 -7.26
CA ALA A 55 15.24 -1.57 -6.91
C ALA A 55 14.53 -1.48 -5.55
N HIS A 56 15.17 -0.86 -4.55
CA HIS A 56 14.54 -0.57 -3.26
C HIS A 56 13.32 0.35 -3.40
N ALA A 57 13.45 1.44 -4.17
CA ALA A 57 12.34 2.35 -4.42
C ALA A 57 11.14 1.61 -5.05
N PHE A 58 11.40 0.74 -6.03
CA PHE A 58 10.37 -0.07 -6.67
C PHE A 58 9.66 -1.00 -5.67
N CYS A 59 10.40 -1.73 -4.83
CA CYS A 59 9.80 -2.58 -3.80
C CYS A 59 8.93 -1.77 -2.81
N ASN A 60 9.42 -0.62 -2.35
CA ASN A 60 8.64 0.27 -1.46
C ASN A 60 7.35 0.76 -2.15
N LEU A 61 7.41 1.10 -3.43
CA LEU A 61 6.25 1.54 -4.20
C LEU A 61 5.22 0.42 -4.37
N MET A 62 5.67 -0.82 -4.64
CA MET A 62 4.77 -1.98 -4.70
C MET A 62 4.01 -2.21 -3.39
N PHE A 63 4.70 -2.09 -2.24
CA PHE A 63 4.04 -2.21 -0.94
C PHE A 63 3.01 -1.11 -0.71
N LEU A 64 3.34 0.14 -1.05
CA LEU A 64 2.39 1.26 -0.98
C LEU A 64 1.16 1.01 -1.86
N PHE A 65 1.36 0.53 -3.09
CA PHE A 65 0.27 0.17 -3.98
C PHE A 65 -0.62 -0.94 -3.39
N GLY A 66 -0.03 -1.97 -2.79
CA GLY A 66 -0.76 -3.03 -2.10
C GLY A 66 -1.60 -2.51 -0.93
N HIS A 67 -1.05 -1.60 -0.12
CA HIS A 67 -1.77 -0.94 0.96
C HIS A 67 -2.94 -0.09 0.46
N ASP A 68 -2.72 0.73 -0.58
CA ASP A 68 -3.76 1.59 -1.14
C ASP A 68 -4.89 0.77 -1.77
N ARG A 69 -4.57 -0.34 -2.43
CA ARG A 69 -5.58 -1.27 -2.94
C ARG A 69 -6.42 -1.85 -1.81
N SER A 70 -5.79 -2.36 -0.75
CA SER A 70 -6.51 -2.93 0.40
C SER A 70 -7.42 -1.91 1.08
N LEU A 71 -6.99 -0.64 1.16
CA LEU A 71 -7.83 0.43 1.73
C LEU A 71 -9.05 0.73 0.85
N ARG A 72 -8.87 0.79 -0.48
CA ARG A 72 -9.99 1.00 -1.42
C ARG A 72 -11.01 -0.14 -1.32
N GLU A 73 -10.56 -1.38 -1.23
CA GLU A 73 -11.42 -2.55 -1.05
C GLU A 73 -12.22 -2.47 0.26
N LYS A 74 -11.57 -2.11 1.39
CA LYS A 74 -12.24 -1.93 2.69
C LYS A 74 -13.28 -0.81 2.67
N LEU A 75 -13.00 0.29 1.97
CA LEU A 75 -13.94 1.40 1.84
C LEU A 75 -15.15 1.02 0.99
N ALA A 76 -14.95 0.28 -0.11
CA ALA A 76 -16.04 -0.21 -0.94
C ALA A 76 -16.98 -1.15 -0.15
N VAL A 77 -16.43 -2.07 0.64
CA VAL A 77 -17.23 -3.00 1.48
C VAL A 77 -18.03 -2.25 2.55
N ARG A 78 -17.47 -1.19 3.14
CA ARG A 78 -18.20 -0.37 4.13
C ARG A 78 -19.39 0.34 3.49
N GLN A 79 -19.19 0.92 2.31
CA GLN A 79 -20.26 1.62 1.58
C GLN A 79 -21.39 0.69 1.14
N THR A 80 -21.09 -0.57 0.81
CA THR A 80 -22.12 -1.56 0.47
C THR A 80 -22.91 -2.00 1.71
N ALA A 81 -22.23 -2.20 2.85
CA ALA A 81 -22.90 -2.54 4.10
C ALA A 81 -23.85 -1.41 4.57
N GLU A 82 -23.41 -0.16 4.47
CA GLU A 82 -24.24 1.01 4.80
C GLU A 82 -25.48 1.15 3.89
N HIS A 83 -25.41 0.73 2.61
CA HIS A 83 -26.58 0.74 1.72
C HIS A 83 -27.57 -0.41 2.00
N GLU A 84 -27.10 -1.58 2.44
CA GLU A 84 -27.98 -2.71 2.82
C GLU A 84 -28.70 -2.50 4.15
N GLU A 85 -28.11 -1.72 5.07
CA GLU A 85 -28.71 -1.37 6.37
C GLU A 85 -29.73 -0.23 6.31
N CYS A 86 -29.87 0.46 5.17
CA CYS A 86 -30.91 1.48 4.99
C CYS A 86 -32.27 0.79 4.86
N ASP A 87 -32.98 0.65 5.98
CA ASP A 87 -34.35 0.15 6.01
C ASP A 87 -35.24 1.12 5.21
N PRO A 88 -35.92 0.69 4.13
CA PRO A 88 -36.73 1.56 3.28
C PRO A 88 -37.88 2.27 4.02
N GLU A 89 -38.20 1.84 5.25
CA GLU A 89 -39.15 2.50 6.14
C GLU A 89 -38.61 3.79 6.78
N ASP A 90 -37.28 3.97 6.87
CA ASP A 90 -36.64 5.11 7.56
C ASP A 90 -36.16 6.25 6.65
N ASP A 91 -36.35 6.16 5.32
CA ASP A 91 -36.10 7.26 4.38
C ASP A 91 -37.36 8.14 4.16
N PRO A 92 -37.43 9.36 4.72
CA PRO A 92 -38.56 10.26 4.52
C PRO A 92 -38.68 10.78 3.08
N SER A 93 -37.67 10.59 2.21
CA SER A 93 -37.71 10.90 0.78
C SER A 93 -38.64 9.95 -0.02
N CYS A 94 -38.78 8.71 0.43
CA CYS A 94 -39.67 7.72 -0.20
C CYS A 94 -41.12 7.76 0.33
N ARG A 95 -41.39 8.50 1.41
CA ARG A 95 -42.76 8.72 1.93
C ARG A 95 -43.51 9.72 1.05
N GLY A 96 -43.90 9.28 -0.14
CA GLY A 96 -44.66 10.12 -1.07
C GLY A 96 -44.98 9.55 -2.44
N ILE A 97 -44.51 8.35 -2.80
CA ILE A 97 -44.79 7.73 -4.11
C ILE A 97 -45.79 6.56 -3.96
N LEU A 98 -46.85 6.78 -3.19
CA LEU A 98 -48.08 5.99 -3.28
C LEU A 98 -49.26 6.96 -3.32
N ARG A 99 -49.44 7.60 -4.48
CA ARG A 99 -50.73 7.95 -5.09
C ARG A 99 -50.53 8.55 -6.48
#